data_AF-A0A968R5G0-F1
#
_entry.id   AF-A0A968R5G0-F1
#
_cell.length_a   1.000
_cell.length_b   1.000
_cell.length_c   1.000
_cell.angle_alpha   90.00
_cell.angle_beta   90.00
_cell.angle_gamma   90.00
#
_symmetry.space_group_name_H-M   'P 1'
#
loop_
_entity.id
_entity.type
_entity.pdbx_description
1 polymer ?
#
loop_
_entity_poly.entity_id
_entity_poly.type
_entity_poly.pdbx_seq_one_letter_code
_entity_poly.pdbx_strand_id
1 'polypeptide(L)'
;TGDKQGVLQVTPFVDAGSVWNRGGKGNLETNSLLSAGLGLRWQYADSWSARLGWGIPLIDIKSSDRTWQERGLYFLVEFKP
;
A
#
# COMPACT_ATOMS: atom_id res chain seq x y z
N THR A 1 7.33 -28.68 22.84
CA THR A 1 7.38 -27.20 22.77
C THR A 1 7.39 -26.86 21.30
N GLY A 2 6.29 -26.34 20.74
CA GLY A 2 6.17 -26.17 19.29
C GLY A 2 7.07 -25.02 18.84
N ASP A 3 7.98 -25.29 17.90
CA ASP A 3 8.83 -24.27 17.29
C ASP A 3 7.95 -23.17 16.69
N LYS A 4 8.02 -21.96 17.23
CA LYS A 4 7.34 -20.80 16.66
C LYS A 4 8.08 -20.38 15.41
N GLN A 5 7.63 -20.89 14.26
CA GLN A 5 8.23 -20.57 12.97
C GLN A 5 7.68 -19.24 12.46
N GLY A 6 8.56 -18.44 11.86
CA GLY A 6 8.22 -17.21 11.19
C GLY A 6 8.44 -17.34 9.69
N VAL A 7 7.53 -16.79 8.89
CA VAL A 7 7.65 -16.75 7.44
C VAL A 7 7.82 -15.29 7.01
N LEU A 8 8.88 -15.02 6.25
CA LEU A 8 9.11 -13.73 5.59
C LEU A 8 8.94 -13.91 4.08
N GLN A 9 8.13 -13.05 3.47
CA GLN A 9 7.83 -13.09 2.05
C GLN A 9 8.09 -11.74 1.41
N VAL A 10 8.66 -11.76 0.21
CA VAL A 10 8.68 -10.60 -0.68
C VAL A 10 7.42 -10.64 -1.55
N THR A 11 6.70 -9.54 -1.63
CA THR A 11 5.40 -9.46 -2.29
C THR A 11 5.40 -8.34 -3.33
N PRO A 12 5.57 -8.61 -4.63
CA PRO A 12 5.32 -7.61 -5.65
C PRO A 12 3.82 -7.29 -5.71
N PHE A 13 3.48 -6.03 -6.00
CA PHE A 13 2.09 -5.60 -6.14
C PHE A 13 1.91 -4.53 -7.22
N VAL A 14 0.67 -4.43 -7.70
CA VAL A 14 0.16 -3.35 -8.54
C VAL A 14 -1.16 -2.90 -7.93
N ASP A 15 -1.37 -1.59 -7.82
CA ASP A 15 -2.59 -1.00 -7.29
C ASP A 15 -3.15 0.04 -8.27
N ALA A 16 -4.47 0.04 -8.45
CA ALA A 16 -5.17 0.92 -9.37
C ALA A 16 -6.50 1.38 -8.78
N GLY A 17 -6.80 2.67 -8.87
CA GLY A 17 -8.03 3.26 -8.36
C GLY A 17 -8.55 4.36 -9.27
N SER A 18 -9.86 4.55 -9.33
CA SER A 18 -10.47 5.67 -10.06
C SER A 18 -11.57 6.33 -9.21
N VAL A 19 -11.70 7.65 -9.34
CA VAL A 19 -12.65 8.48 -8.59
C VAL A 19 -13.57 9.24 -9.55
N TRP A 20 -14.81 9.49 -9.13
CA TRP A 20 -15.79 10.26 -9.91
C TRP A 20 -16.68 11.12 -8.99
N ASN A 21 -17.08 12.29 -9.49
CA ASN A 21 -17.99 13.21 -8.79
C ASN A 21 -19.39 13.19 -9.41
N ARG A 22 -20.45 13.18 -8.59
CA ARG A 22 -21.83 13.28 -9.05
C ARG A 22 -22.27 14.75 -9.00
N GLY A 23 -22.60 15.36 -10.15
CA GLY A 23 -23.15 16.74 -10.19
C GLY A 23 -22.45 17.74 -11.12
N GLY A 24 -21.60 17.31 -12.05
CA GLY A 24 -21.15 18.14 -13.19
C GLY A 24 -20.24 19.33 -12.88
N LYS A 25 -19.88 19.60 -11.62
CA LYS A 25 -18.88 20.60 -11.27
C LYS A 25 -17.54 19.93 -10.94
N GLY A 26 -16.55 20.19 -11.78
CA GLY A 26 -15.16 19.75 -11.61
C GLY A 26 -14.81 18.55 -12.50
N ASN A 27 -14.34 18.84 -13.71
CA ASN A 27 -13.65 17.83 -14.52
C ASN A 27 -12.29 17.61 -13.85
N LEU A 28 -12.01 16.40 -13.37
CA LEU A 28 -10.69 16.05 -12.85
C LEU A 28 -9.75 15.91 -14.05
N GLU A 29 -8.62 16.61 -14.07
CA GLU A 29 -7.61 16.47 -15.15
C GLU A 29 -7.11 15.01 -15.24
N THR A 30 -6.98 14.35 -14.09
CA THR A 30 -6.69 12.92 -13.97
C THR A 30 -7.63 12.33 -12.91
N ASN A 31 -8.38 11.29 -13.27
CA ASN A 31 -9.36 10.63 -12.38
C ASN A 31 -8.94 9.22 -11.96
N SER A 32 -7.73 8.80 -12.33
CA SER A 32 -7.23 7.45 -12.14
C SER A 32 -5.83 7.47 -11.55
N LEU A 33 -5.57 6.55 -10.63
CA LEU A 33 -4.31 6.29 -9.97
C LEU A 33 -3.85 4.90 -10.39
N LEU A 34 -2.56 4.75 -10.64
CA LEU A 34 -1.91 3.47 -10.88
C LEU A 34 -0.56 3.51 -10.19
N SER A 35 -0.20 2.45 -9.47
CA SER A 35 1.09 2.28 -8.84
C SER A 35 1.56 0.83 -8.92
N ALA A 36 2.87 0.64 -8.84
CA ALA A 36 3.47 -0.67 -8.68
C ALA A 36 4.55 -0.62 -7.60
N GLY A 37 4.78 -1.73 -6.92
CA GLY A 37 5.69 -1.74 -5.79
C GLY A 37 6.11 -3.10 -5.28
N LEU A 38 6.91 -3.05 -4.23
CA LEU A 38 7.40 -4.21 -3.50
C LEU A 38 7.00 -4.10 -2.04
N GLY A 39 6.62 -5.22 -1.45
CA GLY A 39 6.33 -5.34 -0.04
C GLY A 39 7.09 -6.47 0.62
N LEU A 40 7.16 -6.39 1.94
CA LEU A 40 7.58 -7.45 2.83
C LEU A 40 6.40 -7.82 3.71
N ARG A 41 6.10 -9.11 3.78
CA ARG A 41 5.09 -9.66 4.69
C ARG A 41 5.78 -10.62 5.64
N TRP A 42 5.62 -10.35 6.93
CA TRP A 42 6.10 -11.21 7.99
C TRP A 42 4.93 -11.77 8.77
N GLN A 43 4.94 -13.08 9.01
CA GLN A 43 4.00 -13.75 9.90
C GLN A 43 4.80 -14.58 10.89
N TYR A 44 4.50 -14.43 12.18
CA TYR A 44 5.20 -15.14 13.24
C TYR A 44 4.18 -15.82 14.15
N ALA A 45 4.22 -17.15 14.14
CA ALA A 45 3.16 -17.98 14.70
C ALA A 45 1.77 -17.52 14.20
N ASP A 46 0.72 -17.73 14.99
CA ASP A 46 -0.64 -17.34 14.65
C ASP A 46 -1.05 -15.97 15.22
N SER A 47 -0.16 -15.34 15.99
CA SER A 47 -0.48 -14.13 16.78
C SER A 47 0.10 -12.84 16.24
N TRP A 48 1.15 -12.87 15.41
CA TRP A 48 1.77 -11.65 14.89
C TRP A 48 1.83 -11.64 13.37
N SER A 49 1.43 -10.52 12.78
CA SER A 49 1.74 -10.24 11.39
C SER A 49 2.14 -8.78 11.17
N ALA A 50 3.09 -8.57 10.28
CA ALA A 50 3.53 -7.25 9.86
C ALA A 50 3.62 -7.19 8.33
N ARG A 51 3.31 -6.03 7.79
CA ARG A 51 3.46 -5.72 6.37
C ARG A 51 4.12 -4.36 6.22
N LEU A 52 5.06 -4.28 5.30
CA LEU A 52 5.68 -3.04 4.86
C LEU A 52 5.62 -3.03 3.33
N GLY A 53 5.18 -1.93 2.74
CA GLY A 53 5.08 -1.77 1.30
C GLY A 53 5.70 -0.46 0.85
N TRP A 54 6.36 -0.50 -0.30
CA TRP A 54 6.82 0.69 -1.01
C TRP A 54 6.29 0.65 -2.45
N GLY A 55 5.39 1.58 -2.76
CA GLY A 55 4.82 1.80 -4.09
C GLY A 55 5.46 2.99 -4.81
N ILE A 56 5.48 2.92 -6.14
CA ILE A 56 5.88 3.99 -7.04
C ILE A 56 4.65 4.33 -7.91
N PRO A 57 4.18 5.59 -7.91
CA PRO A 57 3.09 6.00 -8.78
C PRO A 57 3.53 5.91 -10.25
N LEU A 58 2.73 5.24 -11.07
CA LEU A 58 2.93 5.12 -12.51
C LEU A 58 2.11 6.16 -13.30
N ILE A 59 1.09 6.73 -12.67
CA ILE A 59 0.34 7.89 -13.17
C ILE A 59 0.63 9.06 -12.23
N ASP A 60 1.17 10.13 -12.79
CA ASP A 60 1.52 11.35 -12.05
C ASP A 60 0.30 12.26 -11.89
N ILE A 61 0.03 12.68 -10.66
CA ILE A 61 -1.02 13.65 -10.34
C ILE A 61 -0.33 14.82 -9.67
N LYS A 62 -0.54 16.03 -10.18
CA LYS A 62 0.02 17.26 -9.59
C LYS A 62 -0.46 17.39 -8.14
N SER A 63 0.42 17.02 -7.21
CA SER A 63 0.26 17.16 -5.77
C SER A 63 1.47 17.92 -5.21
N SER A 64 1.24 18.72 -4.17
CA SER A 64 2.31 19.47 -3.49
C SER A 64 2.92 18.59 -2.39
N ASP A 65 3.75 17.63 -2.79
CA ASP A 65 4.21 16.51 -1.93
C ASP A 65 5.20 16.93 -0.84
N ARG A 66 5.01 16.41 0.39
CA ARG A 66 5.94 16.54 1.54
C ARG A 66 5.97 15.33 2.50
N THR A 67 5.18 14.28 2.33
CA THR A 67 5.09 13.15 3.29
C THR A 67 5.71 11.83 2.79
N TRP A 68 5.98 10.89 3.70
CA TRP A 68 6.49 9.55 3.35
C TRP A 68 5.40 8.65 2.74
N GLN A 69 4.13 8.87 3.07
CA GLN A 69 3.00 8.15 2.46
C GLN A 69 2.79 8.56 1.01
N GLU A 70 2.97 9.85 0.69
CA GLU A 70 3.01 10.35 -0.70
C GLU A 70 4.19 9.78 -1.50
N ARG A 71 5.27 9.37 -0.81
CA ARG A 71 6.39 8.60 -1.40
C ARG A 71 6.12 7.09 -1.50
N GLY A 72 4.88 6.68 -1.24
CA GLY A 72 4.39 5.32 -1.40
C GLY A 72 4.76 4.35 -0.28
N LEU A 73 5.13 4.84 0.91
CA LEU A 73 5.39 3.98 2.07
C LEU A 73 4.10 3.64 2.82
N TYR A 74 3.82 2.35 2.98
CA TYR A 74 2.67 1.84 3.74
C TYR A 74 3.11 0.76 4.72
N PHE A 75 2.51 0.73 5.91
CA PHE A 75 2.77 -0.34 6.88
C PHE A 75 1.50 -0.75 7.61
N LEU A 76 1.48 -2.00 8.06
CA LEU A 76 0.42 -2.57 8.90
C LEU A 76 1.06 -3.53 9.90
N VAL A 77 0.66 -3.45 11.16
CA VAL A 77 1.05 -4.40 12.19
C VAL A 77 -0.22 -4.87 12.88
N GLU A 78 -0.39 -6.18 12.98
CA GLU A 78 -1.53 -6.82 13.60
C GLU A 78 -1.05 -7.82 14.64
N PHE A 79 -1.60 -7.71 15.84
CA PHE A 79 -1.43 -8.68 16.92
C PHE A 79 -2.78 -9.29 17.29
N LYS A 80 -2.84 -10.62 17.35
CA LYS A 80 -4.01 -11.38 17.80
C LYS A 80 -3.68 -12.03 19.15
N PRO A 81 -4.33 -11.58 20.23
CA PRO A 81 -4.15 -12.16 21.56
C PRO A 81 -4.70 -13.58 21.65
#